data_AF-A0A4V2RVX4-F1
#
_entry.id   AF-A0A4V2RVX4-F1
#
_cell.length_a   1.000
_cell.length_b   1.000
_cell.length_c   1.000
_cell.angle_alpha   90.00
_cell.angle_beta   90.00
_cell.angle_gamma   90.00
#
_symmetry.space_group_name_H-M   'P 1'
#
loop_
_entity.id
_entity.type
_entity.pdbx_description
1 polymer ?
#
loop_
_entity_poly.entity_id
_entity_poly.type
_entity_poly.pdbx_seq_one_letter_code
_entity_poly.pdbx_strand_id
1 'polypeptide(L)'
;MSSEISSSYIPMLEDRLEKLWHRSFDWAAWKKGTLLVLKNAFGEESAYYKQLFTTDYEYSSWSLRDTAGSGDPVKSSCAELLEICIMDLKQKSTNQTLQTGEFLKKFLSSETPDEIEAIIKSDVPQFEKEEKIEEILAKQNSKAVLKSFSSLLVALGNKQ
;
A
#
# COMPACT_ATOMS: atom_id res chain seq x y z
N MET A 1 -10.08 -11.77 2.68
CA MET A 1 -8.90 -11.96 1.81
C MET A 1 -8.32 -10.62 1.31
N SER A 2 -8.40 -9.51 2.08
CA SER A 2 -8.38 -8.17 1.45
C SER A 2 -7.60 -7.04 2.14
N SER A 3 -6.81 -7.26 3.20
CA SER A 3 -6.19 -6.13 3.94
C SER A 3 -4.68 -5.96 3.76
N GLU A 4 -3.93 -6.96 3.27
CA GLU A 4 -2.46 -6.89 3.14
C GLU A 4 -1.97 -6.52 1.73
N ILE A 5 -2.86 -6.50 0.74
CA ILE A 5 -2.44 -6.52 -0.66
C ILE A 5 -2.25 -5.10 -1.27
N SER A 6 -2.80 -4.07 -0.61
CA SER A 6 -2.89 -2.70 -1.14
C SER A 6 -1.54 -2.07 -1.53
N SER A 7 -0.52 -2.12 -0.67
CA SER A 7 0.76 -1.44 -0.94
C SER A 7 1.64 -2.20 -1.95
N SER A 8 1.48 -3.53 -2.04
CA SER A 8 2.30 -4.39 -2.92
C SER A 8 2.11 -4.13 -4.42
N TYR A 9 0.99 -3.48 -4.79
CA TYR A 9 0.66 -3.19 -6.19
C TYR A 9 1.21 -1.86 -6.69
N ILE A 10 1.73 -1.00 -5.80
CA ILE A 10 2.30 0.30 -6.20
C ILE A 10 3.42 0.13 -7.24
N PRO A 11 4.43 -0.75 -7.06
CA PRO A 11 5.49 -0.92 -8.05
C PRO A 11 4.96 -1.45 -9.40
N MET A 12 3.92 -2.28 -9.38
CA MET A 12 3.29 -2.77 -10.60
C MET A 12 2.58 -1.65 -11.36
N LEU A 13 1.90 -0.74 -10.67
CA LEU A 13 1.23 0.41 -11.29
C LEU A 13 2.25 1.43 -11.82
N GLU A 14 3.36 1.66 -11.10
CA GLU A 14 4.47 2.51 -11.55
C GLU A 14 5.12 1.94 -12.84
N ASP A 15 5.34 0.62 -12.94
CA ASP A 15 5.79 -0.03 -14.19
C ASP A 15 4.80 0.15 -15.35
N ARG A 16 3.48 0.09 -15.07
CA ARG A 16 2.48 0.35 -16.12
C ARG A 16 2.47 1.80 -16.57
N LEU A 17 2.70 2.73 -15.66
CA LEU A 17 2.80 4.16 -15.97
C LEU A 17 4.03 4.45 -16.85
N GLU A 18 5.18 3.86 -16.56
CA GLU A 18 6.38 4.00 -17.39
C GLU A 18 6.16 3.43 -18.80
N LYS A 19 5.55 2.24 -18.90
CA LYS A 19 5.30 1.55 -20.17
C LYS A 19 4.40 2.34 -21.13
N LEU A 20 3.53 3.23 -20.66
CA LEU A 20 2.70 4.10 -21.53
C LEU A 20 3.55 4.91 -22.52
N TRP A 21 4.74 5.32 -22.08
CA TRP A 21 5.63 6.23 -22.81
C TRP A 21 6.76 5.50 -23.53
N HIS A 22 6.80 4.18 -23.47
CA HIS A 22 7.81 3.40 -24.16
C HIS A 22 7.67 3.52 -25.68
N ARG A 23 8.81 3.55 -26.39
CA ARG A 23 8.82 3.70 -27.87
C ARG A 23 8.08 2.57 -28.60
N SER A 24 8.09 1.36 -28.03
CA SER A 24 7.41 0.17 -28.55
C SER A 24 6.02 -0.04 -27.90
N PHE A 25 5.31 1.03 -27.57
CA PHE A 25 4.01 0.95 -26.90
C PHE A 25 2.98 0.20 -27.76
N ASP A 26 2.35 -0.80 -27.15
CA ASP A 26 1.22 -1.54 -27.71
C ASP A 26 0.01 -1.35 -26.79
N TRP A 27 -1.01 -0.64 -27.28
CA TRP A 27 -2.22 -0.33 -26.51
C TRP A 27 -2.94 -1.59 -26.03
N ALA A 28 -3.11 -2.60 -26.88
CA ALA A 28 -3.90 -3.78 -26.55
C ALA A 28 -3.20 -4.62 -25.48
N ALA A 29 -1.90 -4.84 -25.64
CA ALA A 29 -1.08 -5.57 -24.67
C ALA A 29 -1.00 -4.80 -23.34
N TRP A 30 -0.76 -3.49 -23.41
CA TRP A 30 -0.68 -2.64 -22.22
C TRP A 30 -2.03 -2.60 -21.47
N LYS A 31 -3.15 -2.32 -22.15
CA LYS A 31 -4.50 -2.26 -21.56
C LYS A 31 -4.85 -3.56 -20.86
N LYS A 32 -4.62 -4.71 -21.51
CA LYS A 32 -4.88 -6.03 -20.92
C LYS A 32 -4.06 -6.28 -19.65
N GLY A 33 -2.77 -5.96 -19.68
CA GLY A 33 -1.89 -6.10 -18.52
C GLY A 33 -2.28 -5.19 -17.36
N THR A 34 -2.60 -3.93 -17.66
CA THR A 34 -2.99 -2.94 -16.66
C THR A 34 -4.34 -3.27 -16.03
N LEU A 35 -5.32 -3.73 -16.81
CA LEU A 35 -6.60 -4.21 -16.28
C LEU A 35 -6.43 -5.36 -15.28
N LEU A 36 -5.50 -6.30 -15.53
CA LEU A 36 -5.22 -7.38 -14.59
C LEU A 36 -4.67 -6.84 -13.25
N VAL A 37 -3.76 -5.86 -13.30
CA VAL A 37 -3.23 -5.20 -12.09
C VAL A 37 -4.36 -4.49 -11.33
N LEU A 38 -5.19 -3.70 -12.03
CA LEU A 38 -6.30 -2.98 -11.41
C LEU A 38 -7.36 -3.93 -10.82
N LYS A 39 -7.67 -5.03 -11.50
CA LYS A 39 -8.57 -6.07 -10.99
C LYS A 39 -8.04 -6.65 -9.68
N ASN A 40 -6.75 -6.96 -9.61
CA ASN A 40 -6.15 -7.56 -8.42
C ASN A 40 -6.04 -6.55 -7.27
N ALA A 41 -5.77 -5.28 -7.58
CA ALA A 41 -5.60 -4.22 -6.58
C ALA A 41 -6.93 -3.68 -6.03
N PHE A 42 -7.96 -3.51 -6.87
CA PHE A 42 -9.19 -2.80 -6.54
C PHE A 42 -10.48 -3.58 -6.83
N GLY A 43 -10.41 -4.69 -7.56
CA GLY A 43 -11.57 -5.46 -8.04
C GLY A 43 -12.14 -4.94 -9.36
N GLU A 44 -12.86 -5.81 -10.08
CA GLU A 44 -13.48 -5.49 -11.39
C GLU A 44 -14.61 -4.46 -11.27
N GLU A 45 -15.23 -4.37 -10.10
CA GLU A 45 -16.31 -3.42 -9.85
C GLU A 45 -15.82 -1.99 -9.58
N SER A 46 -14.51 -1.80 -9.41
CA SER A 46 -13.92 -0.49 -9.12
C SER A 46 -14.10 0.48 -10.28
N ALA A 47 -14.28 1.76 -9.95
CA ALA A 47 -14.34 2.83 -10.94
C ALA A 47 -13.07 2.87 -11.80
N TYR A 48 -11.90 2.60 -11.20
CA TYR A 48 -10.62 2.55 -11.90
C TYR A 48 -10.57 1.47 -12.98
N TYR A 49 -10.99 0.24 -12.63
CA TYR A 49 -11.03 -0.86 -13.59
C TYR A 49 -12.02 -0.56 -14.71
N LYS A 50 -13.24 -0.13 -14.37
CA LYS A 50 -14.31 0.16 -15.35
C LYS A 50 -13.91 1.28 -16.32
N GLN A 51 -13.32 2.36 -15.81
CA GLN A 51 -12.86 3.47 -16.65
C GLN A 51 -11.84 3.02 -17.69
N LEU A 52 -10.79 2.29 -17.27
CA LEU A 52 -9.81 1.76 -18.22
C LEU A 52 -10.44 0.74 -19.17
N PHE A 53 -11.33 -0.12 -18.67
CA PHE A 53 -11.98 -1.16 -19.47
C PHE A 53 -12.75 -0.57 -20.66
N THR A 54 -13.49 0.52 -20.42
CA THR A 54 -14.26 1.24 -21.45
C THR A 54 -13.46 2.27 -22.24
N THR A 55 -12.19 2.49 -21.92
CA THR A 55 -11.34 3.43 -22.67
C THR A 55 -10.93 2.79 -23.99
N ASP A 56 -11.31 3.39 -25.11
CA ASP A 56 -10.86 2.98 -26.43
C ASP A 56 -9.80 3.92 -26.98
N TYR A 57 -8.87 3.35 -27.74
CA TYR A 57 -7.77 4.08 -28.34
C TYR A 57 -8.09 4.29 -29.81
N GLU A 58 -9.00 5.22 -30.08
CA GLU A 58 -9.38 5.58 -31.44
C GLU A 58 -8.39 6.57 -32.03
N TYR A 59 -7.42 6.04 -32.78
CA TYR A 59 -6.55 6.82 -33.66
C TYR A 59 -7.25 7.00 -35.01
N SER A 60 -8.25 7.89 -35.09
CA SER A 60 -8.80 8.25 -36.41
C SER A 60 -7.81 9.16 -37.14
N SER A 61 -7.64 8.99 -38.45
CA SER A 61 -6.76 9.85 -39.25
C SER A 61 -7.13 11.35 -39.19
N TRP A 62 -8.31 11.67 -38.66
CA TRP A 62 -8.80 13.02 -38.41
C TRP A 62 -8.33 13.58 -37.05
N SER A 63 -8.21 12.76 -36.00
CA SER A 63 -7.74 13.20 -34.68
C SER A 63 -6.25 13.57 -34.68
N LEU A 64 -5.47 12.95 -35.57
CA LEU A 64 -4.05 13.22 -35.80
C LEU A 64 -3.74 14.63 -36.33
N ARG A 65 -4.69 15.27 -37.01
CA ARG A 65 -4.48 16.61 -37.58
C ARG A 65 -4.63 17.71 -36.52
N ASP A 66 -5.53 17.51 -35.56
CA ASP A 66 -5.81 18.46 -34.47
C ASP A 66 -4.90 18.26 -33.24
N THR A 67 -4.24 17.10 -33.11
CA THR A 67 -3.24 16.83 -32.05
C THR A 67 -1.80 17.13 -32.49
N ALA A 68 -1.59 17.74 -33.66
CA ALA A 68 -0.27 18.17 -34.13
C ALA A 68 0.29 19.31 -33.26
N GLY A 69 0.85 18.96 -32.10
CA GLY A 69 1.45 19.86 -31.12
C GLY A 69 1.06 19.60 -29.66
N SER A 70 0.02 18.82 -29.40
CA SER A 70 -0.39 18.40 -28.05
C SER A 70 -0.10 16.90 -27.86
N GLY A 71 0.32 16.50 -26.66
CA GLY A 71 0.62 15.10 -26.36
C GLY A 71 -0.57 14.16 -26.57
N ASP A 72 -0.33 12.85 -26.58
CA ASP A 72 -1.37 11.84 -26.75
C ASP A 72 -2.42 11.92 -25.62
N PRO A 73 -3.67 12.34 -25.92
CA PRO A 73 -4.68 12.60 -24.89
C PRO A 73 -5.14 11.33 -24.18
N VAL A 74 -5.16 10.18 -24.87
CA VAL A 74 -5.58 8.91 -24.28
C VAL A 74 -4.50 8.41 -23.32
N LYS A 75 -3.23 8.47 -23.73
CA LYS A 75 -2.11 8.15 -22.83
C LYS A 75 -2.06 9.07 -21.62
N SER A 76 -2.31 10.37 -21.82
CA SER A 76 -2.32 11.34 -20.71
C SER A 76 -3.43 11.04 -19.71
N SER A 77 -4.65 10.75 -20.18
CA SER A 77 -5.76 10.35 -19.30
C SER A 77 -5.49 9.03 -18.56
N CYS A 78 -4.88 8.06 -19.24
CA CYS A 78 -4.47 6.80 -18.62
C CYS A 78 -3.38 6.99 -17.57
N ALA A 79 -2.44 7.92 -17.79
CA ALA A 79 -1.41 8.26 -16.83
C ALA A 79 -2.01 8.86 -15.56
N GLU A 80 -2.89 9.84 -15.70
CA GLU A 80 -3.59 10.47 -14.57
C GLU A 80 -4.39 9.43 -13.76
N LEU A 81 -5.10 8.52 -14.43
CA LEU A 81 -5.81 7.43 -13.77
C LEU A 81 -4.88 6.56 -12.90
N LEU A 82 -3.71 6.19 -13.43
CA LEU A 82 -2.73 5.38 -12.69
C LEU A 82 -2.11 6.14 -11.53
N GLU A 83 -1.84 7.43 -11.68
CA GLU A 83 -1.34 8.29 -10.61
C GLU A 83 -2.34 8.41 -9.46
N ILE A 84 -3.64 8.58 -9.77
CA ILE A 84 -4.72 8.57 -8.77
C ILE A 84 -4.75 7.22 -8.04
N CYS A 85 -4.66 6.11 -8.77
CA CYS A 85 -4.62 4.78 -8.16
C CYS A 85 -3.44 4.62 -7.19
N ILE A 86 -2.24 5.08 -7.58
CA ILE A 86 -1.03 5.02 -6.75
C ILE A 86 -1.20 5.89 -5.50
N MET A 87 -1.73 7.11 -5.65
CA MET A 87 -1.98 8.02 -4.54
C MET A 87 -2.94 7.41 -3.52
N ASP A 88 -4.05 6.82 -3.98
CA ASP A 88 -5.03 6.15 -3.14
C ASP A 88 -4.44 5.00 -2.33
N LEU A 89 -3.61 4.16 -2.96
CA LEU A 89 -2.95 3.04 -2.28
C LEU A 89 -1.95 3.55 -1.25
N LYS A 90 -1.21 4.63 -1.54
CA LYS A 90 -0.29 5.28 -0.59
C LYS A 90 -1.05 5.84 0.61
N GLN A 91 -2.15 6.56 0.39
CA GLN A 91 -2.97 7.12 1.47
C GLN A 91 -3.57 6.02 2.37
N LYS A 92 -4.08 4.94 1.78
CA LYS A 92 -4.60 3.79 2.55
C LYS A 92 -3.51 3.14 3.41
N SER A 93 -2.31 2.96 2.88
CA SER A 93 -1.17 2.41 3.63
C SER A 93 -0.77 3.31 4.80
N THR A 94 -0.70 4.62 4.59
CA THR A 94 -0.33 5.58 5.64
C THR A 94 -1.36 5.61 6.77
N ASN A 95 -2.66 5.60 6.44
CA ASN A 95 -3.73 5.58 7.44
C ASN A 95 -3.70 4.31 8.31
N GLN A 96 -3.37 3.15 7.74
CA GLN A 96 -3.21 1.91 8.51
C GLN A 96 -2.02 2.00 9.51
N THR A 97 -0.89 2.56 9.08
CA THR A 97 0.29 2.75 9.95
C THR A 97 0.01 3.73 11.08
N LEU A 98 -0.71 4.83 10.79
CA LEU A 98 -1.09 5.82 11.81
C LEU A 98 -2.04 5.22 12.85
N GLN A 99 -3.06 4.48 12.44
CA GLN A 99 -3.96 3.81 13.39
C GLN A 99 -3.26 2.75 14.24
N THR A 100 -2.32 2.01 13.64
CA THR A 100 -1.51 1.03 14.38
C THR A 100 -0.58 1.72 15.38
N GLY A 101 0.06 2.82 14.99
CA GLY A 101 0.96 3.60 15.85
C GLY A 101 0.26 4.31 17.00
N GLU A 102 -0.92 4.89 16.76
CA GLU A 102 -1.74 5.50 17.82
C GLU A 102 -2.30 4.46 18.78
N PHE A 103 -2.69 3.29 18.27
CA PHE A 103 -3.11 2.17 19.12
C PHE A 103 -1.94 1.68 19.99
N LEU A 104 -0.75 1.50 19.43
CA LEU A 104 0.45 1.13 20.19
C LEU A 104 0.84 2.18 21.25
N LYS A 105 0.76 3.47 20.92
CA LYS A 105 0.98 4.56 21.89
C LYS A 105 -0.04 4.57 23.02
N LYS A 106 -1.31 4.34 22.70
CA LYS A 106 -2.39 4.22 23.69
C LYS A 106 -2.27 2.94 24.52
N PHE A 107 -1.71 1.88 23.93
CA PHE A 107 -1.51 0.56 24.53
C PHE A 107 -0.31 0.51 25.49
N LEU A 108 0.76 1.25 25.19
CA LEU A 108 1.93 1.34 26.07
C LEU A 108 1.67 2.13 27.36
N SER A 109 0.60 2.93 27.44
CA SER A 109 0.36 3.88 28.53
C SER A 109 1.53 4.88 28.69
N SER A 110 1.28 6.09 29.18
CA SER A 110 2.28 7.17 29.19
C SER A 110 3.53 6.91 30.05
N GLU A 111 3.58 5.82 30.82
CA GLU A 111 4.69 5.51 31.74
C GLU A 111 5.76 4.60 31.12
N THR A 112 5.46 3.75 30.13
CA THR A 112 6.46 2.82 29.58
C THR A 112 7.33 3.34 28.43
N PRO A 113 6.90 4.24 27.51
CA PRO A 113 7.74 4.65 26.40
C PRO A 113 8.93 5.51 26.86
N ASP A 114 8.76 6.33 27.91
CA ASP A 114 9.84 7.13 28.48
C ASP A 114 10.87 6.26 29.21
N GLU A 115 10.43 5.19 29.89
CA GLU A 115 11.32 4.21 30.54
C GLU A 115 12.10 3.37 29.52
N ILE A 116 11.44 2.92 28.44
CA ILE A 116 12.10 2.19 27.35
C ILE A 116 13.07 3.10 26.59
N GLU A 117 12.71 4.36 26.34
CA GLU A 117 13.60 5.34 25.71
C GLU A 117 14.80 5.68 26.61
N ALA A 118 14.61 5.78 27.93
CA ALA A 118 15.68 5.94 28.89
C ALA A 118 16.63 4.72 28.92
N ILE A 119 16.09 3.49 28.82
CA ILE A 119 16.90 2.26 28.77
C ILE A 119 17.68 2.18 27.45
N ILE A 120 17.07 2.53 26.31
CA ILE A 120 17.77 2.54 25.01
C ILE A 120 18.92 3.56 25.02
N LYS A 121 18.70 4.74 25.59
CA LYS A 121 19.71 5.83 25.71
C LYS A 121 20.74 5.59 26.81
N SER A 122 20.53 4.65 27.72
CA SER A 122 21.48 4.35 28.79
C SER A 122 22.70 3.58 28.26
N ASP A 123 23.86 3.76 28.90
CA ASP A 123 25.16 3.23 28.46
C ASP A 123 25.39 1.78 28.91
N VAL A 124 24.32 0.97 28.96
CA VAL A 124 24.38 -0.45 29.32
C VAL A 124 24.62 -1.33 28.09
N PRO A 125 25.28 -2.49 28.25
CA PRO A 125 25.44 -3.47 27.18
C PRO A 125 24.09 -3.92 26.60
N GLN A 126 24.07 -4.21 25.30
CA GLN A 126 22.89 -4.64 24.54
C GLN A 126 22.06 -5.72 25.25
N PHE A 127 22.72 -6.71 25.86
CA PHE A 127 22.11 -7.82 26.57
C PHE A 127 21.31 -7.38 27.81
N GLU A 128 21.81 -6.42 28.58
CA GLU A 128 21.10 -5.90 29.76
C GLU A 128 19.93 -4.97 29.38
N LYS A 129 19.99 -4.35 28.19
CA LYS A 129 18.86 -3.59 27.64
C LYS A 129 17.71 -4.52 27.25
N GLU A 130 18.05 -5.62 26.58
CA GLU A 130 17.08 -6.66 26.19
C GLU A 130 16.41 -7.28 27.41
N GLU A 131 17.18 -7.65 28.45
CA GLU A 131 16.64 -8.23 29.70
C GLU A 131 15.69 -7.27 30.44
N LYS A 132 16.04 -5.98 30.55
CA LYS A 132 15.19 -4.97 31.23
C LYS A 132 13.91 -4.68 30.47
N ILE A 133 13.96 -4.66 29.14
CA ILE A 133 12.78 -4.47 28.29
C ILE A 133 11.87 -5.71 28.41
N GLU A 134 12.44 -6.92 28.40
CA GLU A 134 11.69 -8.15 28.64
C GLU A 134 11.02 -8.16 30.01
N GLU A 135 11.67 -7.66 31.05
CA GLU A 135 11.12 -7.61 32.40
C GLU A 135 9.92 -6.65 32.53
N ILE A 136 9.97 -5.49 31.85
CA ILE A 136 8.88 -4.51 31.79
C ILE A 136 7.68 -5.09 31.02
N LEU A 137 7.94 -5.77 29.92
CA LEU A 137 6.91 -6.45 29.12
C LEU A 137 6.30 -7.63 29.88
N ALA A 138 7.11 -8.41 30.61
CA ALA A 138 6.67 -9.54 31.42
C ALA A 138 5.83 -9.12 32.63
N LYS A 139 6.05 -7.93 33.19
CA LYS A 139 5.21 -7.35 34.27
C LYS A 139 3.82 -6.96 33.78
N GLN A 140 3.65 -6.64 32.49
CA GLN A 140 2.35 -6.32 31.89
C GLN A 140 1.51 -7.55 31.49
N ASN A 141 1.64 -8.66 32.24
CA ASN A 141 1.00 -9.95 32.00
C ASN A 141 -0.54 -9.93 32.21
N SER A 142 -1.25 -9.02 31.54
CA SER A 142 -2.70 -9.09 31.49
C SER A 142 -3.05 -10.27 30.58
N LYS A 143 -3.83 -11.21 31.10
CA LYS A 143 -4.45 -12.29 30.30
C LYS A 143 -5.12 -11.77 29.02
N ALA A 144 -5.47 -10.47 28.96
CA ALA A 144 -5.95 -9.83 27.75
C ALA A 144 -4.87 -9.72 26.67
N VAL A 145 -3.60 -9.45 26.99
CA VAL A 145 -2.47 -9.46 26.04
C VAL A 145 -2.29 -10.86 25.44
N LEU A 146 -2.17 -11.90 26.27
CA LEU A 146 -2.00 -13.27 25.78
C LEU A 146 -3.20 -13.76 24.95
N LYS A 147 -4.42 -13.38 25.33
CA LYS A 147 -5.64 -13.73 24.59
C LYS A 147 -5.76 -12.97 23.26
N SER A 148 -5.27 -11.73 23.22
CA SER A 148 -5.28 -10.91 22.01
C SER A 148 -4.16 -11.31 21.05
N PHE A 149 -2.97 -11.61 21.59
CA PHE A 149 -1.83 -12.13 20.83
C PHE A 149 -2.14 -13.53 20.29
N SER A 150 -2.81 -14.39 21.06
CA SER A 150 -3.29 -15.68 20.55
C SER A 150 -4.34 -15.49 19.47
N SER A 151 -5.27 -14.52 19.60
CA SER A 151 -6.24 -14.23 18.55
C SER A 151 -5.59 -13.69 17.27
N LEU A 152 -4.51 -12.92 17.39
CA LEU A 152 -3.69 -12.42 16.28
C LEU A 152 -2.94 -13.56 15.60
N LEU A 153 -2.28 -14.43 16.37
CA LEU A 153 -1.57 -15.59 15.85
C LEU A 153 -2.52 -16.60 15.19
N VAL A 154 -3.74 -16.79 15.73
CA VAL A 154 -4.78 -17.62 15.11
C VAL A 154 -5.33 -16.95 13.84
N ALA A 155 -5.50 -15.63 13.81
CA ALA A 155 -5.89 -14.89 12.62
C ALA A 155 -4.82 -14.93 11.51
N LEU A 156 -3.54 -15.05 11.89
CA LEU A 156 -2.41 -15.24 10.99
C LEU A 156 -2.26 -16.70 10.53
N GLY A 157 -2.56 -17.68 11.39
CA GLY A 157 -2.43 -19.12 11.11
C GLY A 157 -3.60 -19.75 10.35
N ASN A 158 -4.83 -19.25 10.50
CA ASN A 158 -6.00 -19.73 9.75
C ASN A 158 -6.07 -19.22 8.29
N LYS A 159 -5.02 -18.56 7.80
CA LYS A 159 -4.85 -18.10 6.41
C LYS A 159 -3.91 -19.02 5.60
N GLN A 160 -3.88 -20.32 5.89
CA GLN A 160 -3.32 -21.34 4.98
C GLN A 160 -4.40 -21.92 4.09
#